data_AF-A0A8T3UEL8-F1
#
_entry.id   AF-A0A8T3UEL8-F1
#
_cell.length_a   1.000
_cell.length_b   1.000
_cell.length_c   1.000
_cell.angle_alpha   90.00
_cell.angle_beta   90.00
_cell.angle_gamma   90.00
#
_symmetry.space_group_name_H-M   'P 1'
#
loop_
_entity.id
_entity.type
_entity.pdbx_description
1 polymer ?
#
loop_
_entity_poly.entity_id
_entity_poly.type
_entity_poly.pdbx_seq_one_letter_code
_entity_poly.pdbx_strand_id
1 'polypeptide(L)'
;MKKKITIILTIIVVIGLLIALIFAMKKSDNEILQSEKSYLEMLVRNQKLDQVDKVLKRIKTKDKRYQAIEKAYKNYYSDYINNIKEIQKEISKATSKYFINYKIISAGKIEQEGLKSLIEREISKVDEVKERYKILNQKDEMLKYAKQQGLSEEDEKTYYKMVGGDNEIKDDDYVIKKLGSTKENFKMQENIINYLIQESGNYTINEVSHTVEFKDKEKQEAYKNLTTALEYNINEILINNKQISNLMDSLKKMQTNTVK
;
A
#
# COMPACT_ATOMS: atom_id res chain seq x y z
N MET A 1 68.54 -16.10 -17.08
CA MET A 1 67.31 -16.91 -16.86
C MET A 1 66.63 -16.63 -15.52
N LYS A 2 67.34 -16.52 -14.39
CA LYS A 2 66.75 -16.25 -13.05
C LYS A 2 65.83 -15.02 -12.98
N LYS A 3 66.24 -13.85 -13.50
CA LYS A 3 65.43 -12.61 -13.48
C LYS A 3 64.08 -12.73 -14.21
N LYS A 4 64.01 -13.47 -15.33
CA LYS A 4 62.76 -13.67 -16.09
C LYS A 4 61.77 -14.57 -15.33
N ILE A 5 62.29 -15.59 -14.64
CA ILE A 5 61.49 -16.49 -13.79
C ILE A 5 60.96 -15.75 -12.56
N THR A 6 61.77 -14.90 -11.92
CA THR A 6 61.35 -14.08 -10.76
C THR A 6 60.26 -13.08 -11.12
N ILE A 7 60.35 -12.41 -12.28
CA ILE A 7 59.31 -11.46 -12.73
C ILE A 7 57.97 -12.16 -13.00
N ILE A 8 57.99 -13.34 -13.61
CA ILE A 8 56.78 -14.13 -13.89
C ILE A 8 56.10 -14.59 -12.60
N LEU A 9 56.88 -15.05 -11.61
CA LEU A 9 56.35 -15.44 -10.29
C LEU A 9 55.71 -14.27 -9.54
N THR A 10 56.31 -13.09 -9.56
CA THR A 10 55.74 -11.90 -8.91
C THR A 10 54.42 -11.47 -9.55
N ILE A 11 54.29 -11.55 -10.88
CA ILE A 11 53.05 -11.22 -11.59
C ILE A 11 51.91 -12.19 -11.22
N ILE A 12 52.20 -13.50 -11.12
CA ILE A 12 51.20 -14.51 -10.72
C ILE A 12 50.70 -14.25 -9.29
N VAL A 13 51.59 -13.90 -8.36
CA VAL A 13 51.22 -13.58 -6.97
C VAL A 13 50.35 -12.33 -6.89
N VAL A 14 50.67 -11.29 -7.67
CA VAL A 14 49.88 -10.05 -7.72
C VAL A 14 48.49 -10.29 -8.31
N ILE A 15 48.38 -11.10 -9.36
CA ILE A 15 47.08 -11.50 -9.95
C ILE A 15 46.27 -12.32 -8.95
N GLY A 16 46.90 -13.26 -8.23
CA GLY A 16 46.26 -14.04 -7.18
C GLY A 16 45.71 -13.18 -6.03
N LEU A 17 46.48 -12.17 -5.60
CA LEU A 17 46.06 -11.20 -4.59
C LEU A 17 44.91 -10.30 -5.08
N LEU A 18 44.95 -9.85 -6.34
CA LEU A 18 43.87 -9.07 -6.95
C LEU A 18 42.56 -9.88 -7.04
N ILE A 19 42.65 -11.15 -7.45
CA ILE A 19 41.49 -12.05 -7.47
C ILE A 19 40.98 -12.26 -6.05
N ALA A 20 41.85 -12.53 -5.07
CA ALA A 20 41.48 -12.68 -3.67
C ALA A 20 40.81 -11.42 -3.08
N LEU A 21 41.29 -10.22 -3.42
CA LEU A 21 40.68 -8.95 -3.03
C LEU A 21 39.30 -8.73 -3.66
N ILE A 22 39.12 -9.09 -4.93
CA ILE A 22 37.81 -9.05 -5.61
C ILE A 22 36.83 -10.04 -4.96
N PHE A 23 37.30 -11.22 -4.58
CA PHE A 23 36.48 -12.19 -3.83
C PHE A 23 36.20 -11.74 -2.39
N ALA A 24 37.13 -11.06 -1.73
CA ALA A 24 36.95 -10.52 -0.38
C ALA A 24 35.98 -9.33 -0.34
N MET A 25 35.90 -8.54 -1.42
CA MET A 25 34.91 -7.47 -1.57
C MET A 25 33.55 -7.94 -2.10
N LYS A 26 33.42 -9.23 -2.45
CA LYS A 26 32.17 -9.80 -2.97
C LYS A 26 31.21 -9.99 -1.79
N LYS A 27 30.21 -9.12 -1.71
CA LYS A 27 29.08 -9.29 -0.78
C LYS A 27 28.51 -10.70 -0.89
N SER A 28 28.27 -11.32 0.25
CA SER A 28 27.54 -12.58 0.33
C SER A 28 26.12 -12.42 -0.21
N ASP A 29 25.50 -13.49 -0.70
CA ASP A 29 24.12 -13.42 -1.20
C ASP A 29 23.13 -13.03 -0.09
N ASN A 30 23.41 -13.35 1.17
CA ASN A 30 22.64 -12.86 2.30
C ASN A 30 22.72 -11.33 2.43
N GLU A 31 23.92 -10.74 2.35
CA GLU A 31 24.07 -9.27 2.39
C GLU A 31 23.40 -8.60 1.17
N ILE A 32 23.49 -9.22 0.00
CA ILE A 32 22.78 -8.75 -1.20
C ILE A 32 21.28 -8.75 -0.95
N LEU A 33 20.73 -9.86 -0.47
CA LEU A 33 19.31 -10.04 -0.16
C LEU A 33 18.80 -8.98 0.82
N GLN A 34 19.50 -8.76 1.93
CA GLN A 34 19.15 -7.73 2.92
C GLN A 34 19.24 -6.32 2.33
N SER A 35 20.29 -6.03 1.56
CA SER A 35 20.46 -4.70 0.95
C SER A 35 19.38 -4.39 -0.10
N GLU A 36 18.98 -5.40 -0.88
CA GLU A 36 17.94 -5.26 -1.90
C GLU A 36 16.58 -5.03 -1.26
N LYS A 37 16.30 -5.75 -0.16
CA LYS A 37 15.12 -5.53 0.68
C LYS A 37 15.09 -4.10 1.23
N SER A 38 16.15 -3.65 1.92
CA SER A 38 16.21 -2.30 2.48
C SER A 38 16.11 -1.20 1.42
N TYR A 39 16.66 -1.42 0.22
CA TYR A 39 16.51 -0.48 -0.89
C TYR A 39 15.05 -0.40 -1.36
N LEU A 40 14.36 -1.54 -1.49
CA LEU A 40 12.94 -1.57 -1.81
C LEU A 40 12.12 -0.83 -0.75
N GLU A 41 12.39 -1.08 0.54
CA GLU A 41 11.74 -0.39 1.68
C GLU A 41 11.96 1.13 1.62
N MET A 42 13.16 1.58 1.27
CA MET A 42 13.48 3.00 1.09
C MET A 42 12.72 3.62 -0.09
N LEU A 43 12.63 2.91 -1.23
CA LEU A 43 11.93 3.41 -2.42
C LEU A 43 10.44 3.57 -2.17
N VAL A 44 9.84 2.57 -1.54
CA VAL A 44 8.42 2.57 -1.25
C VAL A 44 8.13 3.70 -0.24
N ARG A 45 8.90 3.86 0.85
CA ARG A 45 8.78 5.01 1.78
C ARG A 45 8.85 6.39 1.13
N ASN A 46 9.71 6.54 0.12
CA ASN A 46 9.87 7.80 -0.61
C ASN A 46 8.89 7.94 -1.78
N GLN A 47 7.88 7.06 -1.88
CA GLN A 47 6.86 7.04 -2.93
C GLN A 47 7.45 6.99 -4.36
N LYS A 48 8.63 6.40 -4.54
CA LYS A 48 9.30 6.23 -5.84
C LYS A 48 8.79 4.99 -6.58
N LEU A 49 7.50 4.97 -6.88
CA LEU A 49 6.79 3.79 -7.38
C LEU A 49 7.34 3.23 -8.70
N ASP A 50 7.85 4.10 -9.58
CA ASP A 50 8.48 3.72 -10.85
C ASP A 50 9.77 2.89 -10.65
N GLN A 51 10.48 3.12 -9.55
CA GLN A 51 11.69 2.38 -9.19
C GLN A 51 11.35 1.10 -8.42
N VAL A 52 10.28 1.10 -7.63
CA VAL A 52 9.77 -0.08 -6.93
C VAL A 52 9.52 -1.24 -7.90
N ASP A 53 8.79 -0.98 -8.98
CA ASP A 53 8.46 -2.03 -9.97
C ASP A 53 9.72 -2.60 -10.66
N LYS A 54 10.76 -1.78 -10.87
CA LYS A 54 12.05 -2.23 -11.42
C LYS A 54 12.80 -3.13 -10.44
N VAL A 55 12.76 -2.82 -9.14
CA VAL A 55 13.41 -3.61 -8.08
C VAL A 55 12.68 -4.94 -7.87
N LEU A 56 11.35 -4.94 -7.89
CA LEU A 56 10.55 -6.16 -7.74
C LEU A 56 10.79 -7.17 -8.88
N LYS A 57 11.09 -6.70 -10.09
CA LYS A 57 11.31 -7.57 -11.27
C LYS A 57 12.73 -8.10 -11.44
N ARG A 58 13.73 -7.48 -10.81
CA ARG A 58 15.14 -7.91 -10.95
C ARG A 58 15.51 -8.92 -9.88
N ILE A 59 16.51 -9.76 -10.15
CA ILE A 59 17.14 -10.65 -9.16
C ILE A 59 18.62 -10.31 -9.05
N LYS A 60 19.11 -10.08 -7.82
CA LYS A 60 20.49 -9.65 -7.56
C LYS A 60 21.35 -10.75 -6.95
N THR A 61 20.74 -11.66 -6.20
CA THR A 61 21.42 -12.82 -5.63
C THR A 61 21.88 -13.79 -6.72
N LYS A 62 22.97 -14.51 -6.46
CA LYS A 62 23.66 -15.37 -7.42
C LYS A 62 23.39 -16.84 -7.15
N ASP A 63 23.45 -17.26 -5.89
CA ASP A 63 23.17 -18.62 -5.49
C ASP A 63 21.66 -18.96 -5.62
N LYS A 64 21.37 -20.18 -6.08
CA LYS A 64 19.99 -20.62 -6.38
C LYS A 64 19.07 -20.58 -5.15
N ARG A 65 19.59 -20.92 -3.96
CA ARG A 65 18.83 -20.87 -2.70
C ARG A 65 18.38 -19.43 -2.42
N TYR A 66 19.31 -18.48 -2.49
CA TYR A 66 19.03 -17.07 -2.24
C TYR A 66 18.18 -16.42 -3.33
N GLN A 67 18.33 -16.85 -4.59
CA GLN A 67 17.45 -16.40 -5.68
C GLN A 67 16.00 -16.82 -5.45
N ALA A 68 15.76 -18.02 -4.93
CA ALA A 68 14.43 -18.50 -4.59
C ALA A 68 13.81 -17.66 -3.45
N ILE A 69 14.60 -17.35 -2.41
CA ILE A 69 14.16 -16.47 -1.31
C ILE A 69 13.86 -15.06 -1.84
N GLU A 70 14.73 -14.51 -2.69
CA GLU A 70 14.55 -13.19 -3.29
C GLU A 70 13.27 -13.09 -4.12
N LYS A 71 12.99 -14.10 -4.96
CA LYS A 71 11.75 -14.20 -5.72
C LYS A 71 10.52 -14.28 -4.81
N ALA A 72 10.57 -15.11 -3.77
CA ALA A 72 9.45 -15.30 -2.86
C ALA A 72 9.04 -13.97 -2.20
N TYR A 73 9.98 -13.24 -1.58
CA TYR A 73 9.63 -11.98 -0.89
C TYR A 73 9.23 -10.87 -1.87
N LYS A 74 9.83 -10.82 -3.06
CA LYS A 74 9.45 -9.83 -4.08
C LYS A 74 8.06 -10.08 -4.65
N ASN A 75 7.67 -11.33 -4.86
CA ASN A 75 6.32 -11.67 -5.28
C ASN A 75 5.29 -11.27 -4.22
N TYR A 76 5.54 -11.61 -2.95
CA TYR A 76 4.70 -11.19 -1.83
C TYR A 76 4.58 -9.66 -1.75
N TYR A 77 5.70 -8.94 -1.81
CA TYR A 77 5.68 -7.48 -1.76
C TYR A 77 5.02 -6.85 -2.99
N SER A 78 5.09 -7.46 -4.17
CA SER A 78 4.35 -6.99 -5.33
C SER A 78 2.84 -6.97 -5.04
N ASP A 79 2.29 -8.08 -4.55
CA ASP A 79 0.86 -8.19 -4.28
C ASP A 79 0.43 -7.30 -3.10
N TYR A 80 1.26 -7.23 -2.06
CA TYR A 80 1.04 -6.33 -0.93
C TYR A 80 1.02 -4.86 -1.36
N ILE A 81 2.02 -4.40 -2.12
CA ILE A 81 2.13 -3.02 -2.58
C ILE A 81 0.96 -2.67 -3.52
N ASN A 82 0.55 -3.60 -4.39
CA ASN A 82 -0.60 -3.38 -5.26
C ASN A 82 -1.89 -3.21 -4.46
N ASN A 83 -2.12 -4.03 -3.44
CA ASN A 83 -3.27 -3.86 -2.56
C ASN A 83 -3.25 -2.53 -1.80
N ILE A 84 -2.07 -2.08 -1.34
CA ILE A 84 -1.92 -0.76 -0.70
C ILE A 84 -2.24 0.38 -1.69
N LYS A 85 -1.83 0.28 -2.97
CA LYS A 85 -2.19 1.27 -4.00
C LYS A 85 -3.71 1.34 -4.21
N GLU A 86 -4.39 0.20 -4.21
CA GLU A 86 -5.86 0.16 -4.31
C GLU A 86 -6.53 0.78 -3.08
N ILE A 87 -6.06 0.47 -1.88
CA ILE A 87 -6.53 1.10 -0.64
C ILE A 87 -6.40 2.62 -0.71
N GLN A 88 -5.24 3.13 -1.16
CA GLN A 88 -5.01 4.57 -1.33
C GLN A 88 -5.98 5.18 -2.33
N LYS A 89 -6.25 4.50 -3.45
CA LYS A 89 -7.21 4.94 -4.46
C LYS A 89 -8.62 5.09 -3.89
N GLU A 90 -9.10 4.11 -3.13
CA GLU A 90 -10.45 4.16 -2.54
C GLU A 90 -10.56 5.26 -1.46
N ILE A 91 -9.52 5.44 -0.64
CA ILE A 91 -9.43 6.57 0.31
C ILE A 91 -9.47 7.92 -0.42
N SER A 92 -8.72 8.06 -1.52
CA SER A 92 -8.69 9.29 -2.31
C SER A 92 -10.06 9.61 -2.91
N LYS A 93 -10.78 8.61 -3.43
CA LYS A 93 -12.15 8.82 -3.93
C LYS A 93 -13.08 9.31 -2.83
N ALA A 94 -13.12 8.61 -1.70
CA ALA A 94 -13.96 8.99 -0.56
C ALA A 94 -13.66 10.43 -0.10
N THR A 95 -12.40 10.75 0.15
CA THR A 95 -11.97 12.08 0.64
C THR A 95 -12.12 13.20 -0.39
N SER A 96 -12.14 12.88 -1.68
CA SER A 96 -12.38 13.86 -2.75
C SER A 96 -13.85 14.23 -2.95
N LYS A 97 -14.77 13.70 -2.13
CA LYS A 97 -16.22 13.92 -2.26
C LYS A 97 -16.75 13.47 -3.63
N TYR A 98 -16.26 12.32 -4.09
CA TYR A 98 -16.48 11.83 -5.45
C TYR A 98 -17.96 11.87 -5.90
N PHE A 99 -18.90 11.60 -5.00
CA PHE A 99 -20.34 11.57 -5.30
C PHE A 99 -21.11 12.82 -4.84
N ILE A 100 -20.50 13.77 -4.14
CA ILE A 100 -21.19 14.98 -3.66
C ILE A 100 -20.50 16.27 -4.15
N ASN A 101 -19.90 16.20 -5.34
CA ASN A 101 -19.39 17.39 -6.03
C ASN A 101 -20.52 18.19 -6.69
N TYR A 102 -20.26 19.46 -6.99
CA TYR A 102 -21.25 20.38 -7.56
C TYR A 102 -21.96 19.83 -8.82
N LYS A 103 -21.22 19.21 -9.75
CA LYS A 103 -21.79 18.64 -10.98
C LYS A 103 -22.84 17.57 -10.68
N ILE A 104 -22.63 16.77 -9.64
CA ILE A 104 -23.56 15.71 -9.24
C ILE A 104 -24.75 16.30 -8.47
N ILE A 105 -24.49 17.21 -7.53
CA ILE A 105 -25.53 17.82 -6.72
C ILE A 105 -26.48 18.66 -7.58
N SER A 106 -25.95 19.34 -8.60
CA SER A 106 -26.75 20.10 -9.57
C SER A 106 -27.44 19.24 -10.62
N ALA A 107 -27.14 17.94 -10.68
CA ALA A 107 -27.83 17.03 -11.57
C ALA A 107 -29.27 16.78 -11.11
N GLY A 108 -30.13 16.40 -12.04
CA GLY A 108 -31.53 16.08 -11.74
C GLY A 108 -31.66 14.79 -10.91
N LYS A 109 -32.88 14.56 -10.43
CA LYS A 109 -33.22 13.37 -9.65
C LYS A 109 -32.83 12.06 -10.35
N ILE A 110 -33.01 11.97 -11.68
CA ILE A 110 -32.72 10.78 -12.48
C ILE A 110 -31.22 10.45 -12.42
N GLU A 111 -30.37 11.44 -12.62
CA GLU A 111 -28.93 11.28 -12.57
C GLU A 111 -28.46 10.89 -11.16
N GLN A 112 -29.05 11.52 -10.12
CA GLN A 112 -28.76 11.21 -8.72
C GLN A 112 -29.15 9.77 -8.36
N GLU A 113 -30.32 9.29 -8.81
CA GLU A 113 -30.76 7.90 -8.61
C GLU A 113 -29.80 6.90 -9.26
N GLY A 114 -29.24 7.23 -10.43
CA GLY A 114 -28.24 6.41 -11.12
C GLY A 114 -26.95 6.19 -10.33
N LEU A 115 -26.64 7.06 -9.36
CA LEU A 115 -25.41 6.98 -8.57
C LEU A 115 -25.45 5.91 -7.48
N LYS A 116 -26.64 5.48 -7.02
CA LYS A 116 -26.75 4.51 -5.92
C LYS A 116 -25.96 3.23 -6.19
N SER A 117 -26.16 2.66 -7.38
CA SER A 117 -25.43 1.46 -7.83
C SER A 117 -23.92 1.66 -7.94
N LEU A 118 -23.46 2.89 -8.22
CA LEU A 118 -22.05 3.22 -8.26
C LEU A 118 -21.47 3.32 -6.85
N ILE A 119 -22.20 3.91 -5.91
CA ILE A 119 -21.78 4.03 -4.51
C ILE A 119 -21.69 2.65 -3.86
N GLU A 120 -22.70 1.80 -4.06
CA GLU A 120 -22.68 0.40 -3.59
C GLU A 120 -21.47 -0.37 -4.12
N ARG A 121 -21.11 -0.13 -5.39
CA ARG A 121 -19.91 -0.73 -6.01
C ARG A 121 -18.62 -0.24 -5.35
N GLU A 122 -18.49 1.05 -5.05
CA GLU A 122 -17.31 1.57 -4.36
C GLU A 122 -17.24 1.06 -2.91
N ILE A 123 -18.37 0.94 -2.20
CA ILE A 123 -18.45 0.28 -0.88
C ILE A 123 -17.96 -1.16 -0.97
N SER A 124 -18.42 -1.92 -1.97
CA SER A 124 -18.02 -3.31 -2.17
C SER A 124 -16.51 -3.44 -2.45
N LYS A 125 -15.93 -2.50 -3.21
CA LYS A 125 -14.47 -2.46 -3.43
C LYS A 125 -13.71 -2.19 -2.14
N VAL A 126 -14.22 -1.34 -1.25
CA VAL A 126 -13.60 -1.09 0.07
C VAL A 126 -13.57 -2.38 0.90
N ASP A 127 -14.66 -3.16 0.89
CA ASP A 127 -14.69 -4.46 1.56
C ASP A 127 -13.71 -5.46 0.92
N GLU A 128 -13.63 -5.49 -0.42
CA GLU A 128 -12.73 -6.36 -1.19
C GLU A 128 -11.25 -6.09 -0.87
N VAL A 129 -10.81 -4.83 -0.92
CA VAL A 129 -9.40 -4.47 -0.62
C VAL A 129 -9.06 -4.66 0.86
N LYS A 130 -10.04 -4.50 1.75
CA LYS A 130 -9.91 -4.80 3.18
C LYS A 130 -9.70 -6.30 3.41
N GLU A 131 -10.46 -7.13 2.73
CA GLU A 131 -10.34 -8.58 2.87
C GLU A 131 -9.03 -9.08 2.26
N ARG A 132 -8.65 -8.58 1.09
CA ARG A 132 -7.31 -8.83 0.52
C ARG A 132 -6.20 -8.45 1.49
N TYR A 133 -6.31 -7.29 2.14
CA TYR A 133 -5.32 -6.86 3.13
C TYR A 133 -5.23 -7.84 4.29
N LYS A 134 -6.35 -8.30 4.84
CA LYS A 134 -6.36 -9.32 5.90
C LYS A 134 -5.71 -10.62 5.45
N ILE A 135 -6.14 -11.16 4.31
CA ILE A 135 -5.64 -12.43 3.76
C ILE A 135 -4.13 -12.37 3.54
N LEU A 136 -3.62 -11.30 2.91
CA LEU A 136 -2.17 -11.15 2.66
C LEU A 136 -1.33 -11.13 3.95
N ASN A 137 -1.91 -10.77 5.09
CA ASN A 137 -1.22 -10.77 6.37
C ASN A 137 -1.45 -12.04 7.21
N GLN A 138 -2.16 -13.03 6.67
CA GLN A 138 -2.26 -14.34 7.30
C GLN A 138 -0.98 -15.14 7.06
N LYS A 139 -0.51 -15.83 8.09
CA LYS A 139 0.69 -16.67 8.03
C LYS A 139 0.69 -17.64 6.85
N ASP A 140 -0.42 -18.36 6.67
CA ASP A 140 -0.54 -19.36 5.62
C ASP A 140 -0.49 -18.74 4.22
N GLU A 141 -1.07 -17.56 4.05
CA GLU A 141 -1.02 -16.82 2.78
C GLU A 141 0.41 -16.35 2.49
N MET A 142 1.10 -15.76 3.47
CA MET A 142 2.49 -15.36 3.31
C MET A 142 3.37 -16.55 2.92
N LEU A 143 3.18 -17.73 3.53
CA LEU A 143 3.99 -18.91 3.25
C LEU A 143 3.72 -19.54 1.86
N LYS A 144 2.60 -19.24 1.19
CA LYS A 144 2.36 -19.72 -0.19
C LYS A 144 3.46 -19.30 -1.16
N TYR A 145 3.98 -18.08 -1.03
CA TYR A 145 5.04 -17.58 -1.91
C TYR A 145 6.36 -18.34 -1.73
N ALA A 146 6.70 -18.72 -0.50
CA ALA A 146 7.87 -19.55 -0.22
C ALA A 146 7.72 -20.96 -0.79
N LYS A 147 6.55 -21.59 -0.59
CA LYS A 147 6.23 -22.93 -1.10
C LYS A 147 6.25 -22.96 -2.63
N GLN A 148 5.74 -21.93 -3.30
CA GLN A 148 5.78 -21.80 -4.76
C GLN A 148 7.21 -21.74 -5.32
N GLN A 149 8.18 -21.27 -4.54
CA GLN A 149 9.59 -21.26 -4.93
C GLN A 149 10.35 -22.54 -4.50
N GLY A 150 9.67 -23.49 -3.84
CA GLY A 150 10.28 -24.74 -3.37
C GLY A 150 11.33 -24.52 -2.27
N LEU A 151 11.12 -23.54 -1.39
CA LEU A 151 12.03 -23.27 -0.28
C LEU A 151 12.07 -24.42 0.74
N SER A 152 13.24 -24.64 1.33
CA SER A 152 13.41 -25.54 2.47
C SER A 152 12.72 -24.97 3.72
N GLU A 153 12.42 -25.80 4.73
CA GLU A 153 11.82 -25.31 5.98
C GLU A 153 12.65 -24.22 6.68
N GLU A 154 13.98 -24.29 6.58
CA GLU A 154 14.89 -23.26 7.12
C GLU A 154 14.76 -21.94 6.35
N ASP A 155 14.63 -22.02 5.03
CA ASP A 155 14.45 -20.87 4.15
C ASP A 155 13.05 -20.28 4.24
N GLU A 156 12.01 -21.10 4.47
CA GLU A 156 10.66 -20.63 4.76
C GLU A 156 10.65 -19.76 6.03
N LYS A 157 11.36 -20.18 7.10
CA LYS A 157 11.51 -19.38 8.33
C LYS A 157 12.24 -18.06 8.06
N THR A 158 13.28 -18.10 7.23
CA THR A 158 14.04 -16.90 6.84
C THR A 158 13.17 -15.93 6.05
N TYR A 159 12.47 -16.43 5.04
CA TYR A 159 11.49 -15.67 4.25
C TYR A 159 10.39 -15.09 5.13
N TYR A 160 9.79 -15.89 6.02
CA TYR A 160 8.67 -15.49 6.86
C TYR A 160 9.05 -14.31 7.78
N LYS A 161 10.23 -14.40 8.39
CA LYS A 161 10.80 -13.28 9.15
C LYS A 161 10.99 -12.06 8.26
N MET A 162 11.58 -12.21 7.07
CA MET A 162 11.81 -11.09 6.15
C MET A 162 10.53 -10.36 5.74
N VAL A 163 9.43 -11.07 5.51
CA VAL A 163 8.16 -10.44 5.11
C VAL A 163 7.37 -9.87 6.30
N GLY A 164 7.85 -10.07 7.53
CA GLY A 164 7.27 -9.50 8.74
C GLY A 164 6.19 -10.37 9.36
N GLY A 165 6.24 -11.69 9.15
CA GLY A 165 5.21 -12.63 9.59
C GLY A 165 4.99 -12.70 11.11
N ASP A 166 5.88 -12.15 11.93
CA ASP A 166 5.66 -12.04 13.38
C ASP A 166 4.70 -10.88 13.76
N ASN A 167 4.24 -10.09 12.78
CA ASN A 167 3.31 -8.97 12.97
C ASN A 167 1.92 -9.28 12.38
N GLU A 168 1.26 -10.32 12.87
CA GLU A 168 -0.14 -10.61 12.47
C GLU A 168 -1.05 -9.39 12.73
N ILE A 169 -1.94 -9.12 11.78
CA ILE A 169 -2.93 -8.06 11.88
C ILE A 169 -3.88 -8.37 13.03
N LYS A 170 -4.09 -7.38 13.89
CA LYS A 170 -5.13 -7.37 14.91
C LYS A 170 -6.36 -6.61 14.43
N ASP A 171 -7.51 -6.83 15.05
CA ASP A 171 -8.75 -6.10 14.71
C ASP A 171 -8.63 -4.58 14.93
N ASP A 172 -7.73 -4.14 15.80
CA ASP A 172 -7.45 -2.73 16.05
C ASP A 172 -6.45 -2.12 15.05
N ASP A 173 -6.06 -2.88 14.02
CA ASP A 173 -5.18 -2.44 12.94
C ASP A 173 -5.68 -1.16 12.28
N TYR A 174 -4.71 -0.30 12.05
CA TYR A 174 -4.94 1.04 11.60
C TYR A 174 -5.55 1.13 10.19
N VAL A 175 -5.11 0.28 9.26
CA VAL A 175 -5.67 0.21 7.91
C VAL A 175 -7.09 -0.29 7.95
N ILE A 176 -7.35 -1.33 8.75
CA ILE A 176 -8.69 -1.91 8.90
C ILE A 176 -9.68 -0.85 9.40
N LYS A 177 -9.31 -0.09 10.43
CA LYS A 177 -10.12 1.02 10.95
C LYS A 177 -10.38 2.06 9.87
N LYS A 178 -9.33 2.42 9.14
CA LYS A 178 -9.41 3.45 8.10
C LYS A 178 -10.27 3.05 6.89
N LEU A 179 -10.21 1.79 6.47
CA LEU A 179 -11.12 1.25 5.47
C LEU A 179 -12.56 1.24 6.01
N GLY A 180 -12.76 1.01 7.31
CA GLY A 180 -14.03 1.23 7.99
C GLY A 180 -14.54 2.66 7.83
N SER A 181 -13.71 3.67 8.17
CA SER A 181 -14.07 5.09 7.98
C SER A 181 -14.32 5.44 6.51
N THR A 182 -13.55 4.86 5.58
CA THR A 182 -13.71 5.06 4.12
C THR A 182 -15.05 4.51 3.63
N LYS A 183 -15.46 3.33 4.11
CA LYS A 183 -16.78 2.77 3.83
C LYS A 183 -17.90 3.63 4.39
N GLU A 184 -17.73 4.11 5.63
CA GLU A 184 -18.70 5.01 6.26
C GLU A 184 -18.82 6.34 5.50
N ASN A 185 -17.70 6.85 4.98
CA ASN A 185 -17.69 8.04 4.13
C ASN A 185 -18.59 7.88 2.89
N PHE A 186 -18.47 6.76 2.17
CA PHE A 186 -19.33 6.49 1.01
C PHE A 186 -20.81 6.41 1.39
N LYS A 187 -21.15 5.82 2.54
CA LYS A 187 -22.53 5.81 3.05
C LYS A 187 -23.02 7.22 3.43
N MET A 188 -22.17 8.05 4.00
CA MET A 188 -22.52 9.46 4.27
C MET A 188 -22.79 10.23 2.97
N GLN A 189 -22.00 10.00 1.91
CA GLN A 189 -22.28 10.55 0.59
C GLN A 189 -23.60 10.04 0.00
N GLU A 190 -23.89 8.74 0.17
CA GLU A 190 -25.17 8.15 -0.22
C GLU A 190 -26.35 8.79 0.51
N ASN A 191 -26.23 9.01 1.83
CA ASN A 191 -27.26 9.66 2.64
C ASN A 191 -27.56 11.08 2.16
N ILE A 192 -26.53 11.84 1.79
CA ILE A 192 -26.68 13.18 1.21
C ILE A 192 -27.43 13.10 -0.13
N ILE A 193 -27.06 12.17 -1.01
CA ILE A 193 -27.76 11.97 -2.29
C ILE A 193 -29.21 11.56 -2.08
N ASN A 194 -29.47 10.61 -1.18
CA ASN A 194 -30.81 10.16 -0.84
C ASN A 194 -31.66 11.32 -0.32
N TYR A 195 -31.08 12.19 0.50
CA TYR A 195 -31.75 13.40 0.99
C TYR A 195 -32.11 14.36 -0.14
N LEU A 196 -31.18 14.62 -1.07
CA LEU A 196 -31.44 15.46 -2.25
C LEU A 196 -32.50 14.86 -3.18
N ILE A 197 -32.55 13.54 -3.34
CA ILE A 197 -33.59 12.85 -4.12
C ILE A 197 -34.96 13.01 -3.46
N GLN A 198 -35.03 12.81 -2.14
CA GLN A 198 -36.27 12.94 -1.36
C GLN A 198 -36.84 14.36 -1.44
N GLU A 199 -35.95 15.35 -1.44
CA GLU A 199 -36.32 16.76 -1.44
C GLU A 199 -36.28 17.41 -2.82
N SER A 200 -36.30 16.60 -3.88
CA SER A 200 -36.31 17.10 -5.26
C SER A 200 -37.46 18.09 -5.49
N GLY A 201 -37.13 19.28 -5.99
CA GLY A 201 -38.07 20.40 -6.18
C GLY A 201 -38.22 21.33 -4.97
N ASN A 202 -37.67 20.98 -3.80
CA ASN A 202 -37.74 21.79 -2.58
C ASN A 202 -36.45 22.57 -2.26
N TYR A 203 -35.42 22.42 -3.10
CA TYR A 203 -34.18 23.18 -3.03
C TYR A 203 -33.82 23.80 -4.38
N THR A 204 -32.95 24.80 -4.32
CA THR A 204 -32.28 25.41 -5.47
C THR A 204 -30.79 25.28 -5.31
N ILE A 205 -30.07 25.34 -6.43
CA ILE A 205 -28.61 25.38 -6.45
C ILE A 205 -28.19 26.81 -6.71
N ASN A 206 -27.39 27.37 -5.80
CA ASN A 206 -26.75 28.65 -6.02
C ASN A 206 -25.55 28.45 -6.94
N GLU A 207 -25.65 28.94 -8.18
CA GLU A 207 -24.61 28.79 -9.19
C GLU A 207 -23.32 29.55 -8.86
N VAL A 208 -23.41 30.62 -8.04
CA VAL A 208 -22.26 31.47 -7.70
C VAL A 208 -21.47 30.86 -6.54
N SER A 209 -22.15 30.42 -5.47
CA SER A 209 -21.51 29.81 -4.31
C SER A 209 -21.37 28.28 -4.41
N HIS A 210 -21.98 27.66 -5.43
CA HIS A 210 -22.06 26.21 -5.61
C HIS A 210 -22.69 25.48 -4.41
N THR A 211 -23.70 26.11 -3.77
CA THR A 211 -24.36 25.57 -2.58
C THR A 211 -25.81 25.15 -2.84
N VAL A 212 -26.30 24.22 -2.02
CA VAL A 212 -27.72 23.84 -1.99
C VAL A 212 -28.45 24.72 -0.99
N GLU A 213 -29.56 25.31 -1.45
CA GLU A 213 -30.41 26.20 -0.67
C GLU A 213 -31.84 25.66 -0.62
N PHE A 214 -32.30 25.30 0.57
CA PHE A 214 -33.66 24.88 0.84
C PHE A 214 -34.50 26.09 1.27
N LYS A 215 -35.75 26.15 0.80
CA LYS A 215 -36.70 27.17 1.27
C LYS A 215 -37.10 26.96 2.73
N ASP A 216 -37.12 25.69 3.15
CA ASP A 216 -37.43 25.28 4.50
C ASP A 216 -36.15 25.26 5.36
N LYS A 217 -36.21 25.95 6.51
CA LYS A 217 -35.06 26.08 7.42
C LYS A 217 -34.67 24.78 8.09
N GLU A 218 -35.63 23.93 8.44
CA GLU A 218 -35.35 22.64 9.07
C GLU A 218 -34.64 21.71 8.07
N LYS A 219 -35.09 21.74 6.81
CA LYS A 219 -34.45 21.00 5.73
C LYS A 219 -33.04 21.50 5.40
N GLN A 220 -32.86 22.83 5.39
CA GLN A 220 -31.53 23.42 5.24
C GLN A 220 -30.57 22.95 6.34
N GLU A 221 -31.02 22.95 7.59
CA GLU A 221 -30.17 22.55 8.72
C GLU A 221 -29.88 21.04 8.70
N ALA A 222 -30.86 20.20 8.32
CA ALA A 222 -30.64 18.77 8.12
C ALA A 222 -29.56 18.48 7.06
N TYR A 223 -29.63 19.15 5.90
CA TYR A 223 -28.60 19.05 4.85
C TYR A 223 -27.22 19.52 5.35
N LYS A 224 -27.17 20.63 6.08
CA LYS A 224 -25.94 21.15 6.68
C LYS A 224 -25.33 20.18 7.69
N ASN A 225 -26.14 19.50 8.49
CA ASN A 225 -25.65 18.49 9.43
C ASN A 225 -25.05 17.28 8.71
N LEU A 226 -25.69 16.79 7.65
CA LEU A 226 -25.18 15.68 6.84
C LEU A 226 -23.82 16.04 6.20
N THR A 227 -23.72 17.22 5.60
CA THR A 227 -22.47 17.69 4.97
C THR A 227 -21.38 17.95 5.99
N THR A 228 -21.70 18.50 7.17
CA THR A 228 -20.73 18.70 8.26
C THR A 228 -20.20 17.38 8.81
N ALA A 229 -21.07 16.38 8.99
CA ALA A 229 -20.66 15.04 9.43
C ALA A 229 -19.71 14.37 8.43
N LEU A 230 -19.98 14.53 7.12
CA LEU A 230 -19.09 14.06 6.07
C LEU A 230 -17.71 14.74 6.14
N GLU A 231 -17.66 16.06 6.32
CA GLU A 231 -16.40 16.81 6.42
C GLU A 231 -15.57 16.38 7.63
N TYR A 232 -16.21 16.15 8.78
CA TYR A 232 -15.55 15.61 9.96
C TYR A 232 -14.90 14.26 9.66
N ASN A 233 -15.67 13.34 9.05
CA ASN A 233 -15.17 12.03 8.67
C ASN A 233 -14.01 12.11 7.64
N ILE A 234 -14.08 13.01 6.65
CA ILE A 234 -12.98 13.25 5.70
C ILE A 234 -11.71 13.70 6.44
N ASN A 235 -11.84 14.64 7.37
CA ASN A 235 -10.72 15.14 8.16
C ASN A 235 -10.08 14.03 9.00
N GLU A 236 -10.88 13.16 9.62
CA GLU A 236 -10.37 11.99 10.34
C GLU A 236 -9.59 11.05 9.42
N ILE A 237 -10.10 10.75 8.21
CA ILE A 237 -9.42 9.90 7.23
C ILE A 237 -8.09 10.52 6.77
N LEU A 238 -8.04 11.85 6.59
CA LEU A 238 -6.87 12.58 6.09
C LEU A 238 -5.76 12.78 7.13
N ILE A 239 -6.10 13.14 8.37
CA ILE A 239 -5.16 13.13 9.51
C ILE A 239 -4.51 11.75 9.59
N ASN A 240 -5.32 10.72 9.33
CA ASN A 240 -4.92 9.35 9.32
C ASN A 240 -4.24 8.86 8.00
N ASN A 241 -4.02 9.71 6.99
CA ASN A 241 -3.38 9.29 5.72
C ASN A 241 -1.87 9.44 5.71
N LYS A 242 -1.35 10.39 6.48
CA LYS A 242 0.09 10.49 6.73
C LYS A 242 0.65 9.20 7.35
N GLN A 243 -0.15 8.48 8.14
CA GLN A 243 0.24 7.20 8.73
C GLN A 243 0.04 5.98 7.81
N ILE A 244 -0.78 6.05 6.75
CA ILE A 244 -0.80 5.01 5.69
C ILE A 244 0.44 5.11 4.79
N SER A 245 0.94 6.32 4.54
CA SER A 245 2.30 6.48 4.01
C SER A 245 3.34 5.87 4.96
N ASN A 246 3.06 5.87 6.27
CA ASN A 246 3.82 5.12 7.27
C ASN A 246 3.37 3.65 7.42
N LEU A 247 2.43 3.11 6.64
CA LEU A 247 2.13 1.68 6.68
C LEU A 247 3.11 0.88 5.83
N MET A 248 3.72 1.55 4.86
CA MET A 248 5.02 1.12 4.36
C MET A 248 6.11 1.14 5.44
N ASP A 249 5.89 1.81 6.57
CA ASP A 249 6.72 1.66 7.76
C ASP A 249 6.37 0.43 8.60
N SER A 250 5.36 -0.40 8.27
CA SER A 250 5.30 -1.76 8.81
C SER A 250 6.49 -2.60 8.31
N LEU A 251 7.12 -2.19 7.21
CA LEU A 251 8.47 -2.64 6.82
C LEU A 251 9.59 -2.06 7.73
N LYS A 252 9.34 -1.08 8.61
CA LYS A 252 10.33 -0.55 9.59
C LYS A 252 10.63 -1.52 10.73
N LYS A 253 9.72 -2.40 11.14
CA LYS A 253 9.92 -3.21 12.36
C LYS A 253 10.73 -4.49 12.12
N MET A 254 11.91 -4.31 11.55
CA MET A 254 12.94 -5.35 11.44
C MET A 254 14.35 -4.80 11.66
N GLN A 255 14.48 -3.69 12.40
CA GLN A 255 15.78 -3.09 12.75
C GLN A 255 16.08 -3.00 14.25
N THR A 256 15.26 -3.57 15.13
CA THR A 256 15.60 -3.64 16.56
C THR A 256 15.35 -5.04 17.11
N ASN A 257 16.19 -5.99 16.67
CA ASN A 257 16.66 -7.12 17.47
C ASN A 257 17.97 -7.62 16.85
N THR A 258 18.95 -6.74 16.79
CA THR A 258 20.35 -7.11 16.64
C THR A 258 21.17 -6.29 17.63
N VAL A 259 21.46 -6.94 18.75
CA VAL A 259 22.67 -6.81 19.57
C VAL A 259 22.91 -5.45 20.24
N LYS A 260 22.63 -5.39 21.55
CA LYS A 260 23.71 -5.41 22.54
C LYS A 260 23.40 -6.47 23.59
#